data_AF-V6K0N9-F1
#
_entry.id   AF-V6K0N9-F1
#
_cell.length_a   1.000
_cell.length_b   1.000
_cell.length_c   1.000
_cell.angle_alpha   90.00
_cell.angle_beta   90.00
_cell.angle_gamma   90.00
#
_symmetry.space_group_name_H-M   'P 1'
#
loop_
_entity.id
_entity.type
_entity.pdbx_description
1 polymer ?
#
loop_
_entity_poly.entity_id
_entity_poly.type
_entity_poly.pdbx_seq_one_letter_code
_entity_poly.pdbx_strand_id
1 'polypeptide(L)' 'MSSKQPRLTAGEKAQLAWYVARMAKRGLADDRQYGGRVDQSDLQRKYDRVLAQARKREERANKDK' A
#
# COMPACT_ATOMS: atom_id res chain seq x y z
N MET A 1 15.57 -5.16 14.26
CA MET A 1 14.92 -5.13 12.93
C MET A 1 15.09 -3.73 12.34
N SER A 2 16.14 -3.48 11.56
CA SER A 2 16.28 -2.17 10.89
C SER A 2 15.33 -2.15 9.70
N SER A 3 14.06 -1.85 9.98
CA SER A 3 12.99 -1.66 9.01
C SER A 3 13.23 -0.35 8.25
N LYS A 4 14.23 -0.33 7.37
CA LYS A 4 14.37 0.75 6.39
C LYS A 4 13.15 0.68 5.48
N GLN A 5 12.17 1.54 5.77
CA GLN A 5 11.07 1.77 4.84
C GLN A 5 11.67 2.30 3.53
N PRO A 6 11.33 1.73 2.37
CA PRO A 6 11.86 2.19 1.11
C PRO A 6 11.50 3.65 0.89
N ARG A 7 12.42 4.47 0.36
CA ARG A 7 12.08 5.84 0.00
C ARG A 7 11.07 5.83 -1.13
N LEU A 8 9.88 6.33 -0.82
CA LEU A 8 8.80 6.46 -1.78
C LEU A 8 8.95 7.76 -2.57
N THR A 9 8.77 7.67 -3.88
CA THR A 9 8.59 8.82 -4.76
C THR A 9 7.25 9.52 -4.49
N ALA A 10 7.09 10.76 -4.96
CA ALA A 10 5.83 11.50 -4.78
C ALA A 10 4.62 10.78 -5.40
N GLY A 11 4.79 10.15 -6.56
CA GLY A 11 3.75 9.36 -7.22
C GLY A 11 3.37 8.09 -6.45
N GLU A 12 4.35 7.35 -5.92
CA GLU A 12 4.09 6.16 -5.09
C GLU A 12 3.37 6.52 -3.79
N LYS A 13 3.73 7.65 -3.16
CA LYS A 13 3.01 8.16 -1.98
C LYS A 13 1.55 8.47 -2.28
N ALA A 14 1.27 9.13 -3.41
CA ALA A 14 -0.10 9.43 -3.83
C ALA A 14 -0.91 8.15 -4.07
N GLN A 15 -0.32 7.14 -4.73
CA GLN A 15 -0.98 5.86 -4.95
C GLN A 15 -1.27 5.11 -3.65
N LEU A 16 -0.32 5.06 -2.72
CA LEU A 16 -0.51 4.43 -1.41
C LEU A 16 -1.61 5.14 -0.61
N ALA A 17 -1.59 6.49 -0.58
CA ALA A 17 -2.63 7.29 0.06
C ALA A 17 -4.01 7.02 -0.54
N TRP A 18 -4.11 6.87 -1.86
CA TRP A 18 -5.35 6.51 -2.55
C TRP A 18 -5.86 5.12 -2.14
N TYR A 19 -4.99 4.11 -2.09
CA TYR A 19 -5.38 2.78 -1.66
C TYR A 19 -5.83 2.75 -0.20
N VAL A 20 -5.12 3.45 0.68
CA VAL A 20 -5.49 3.59 2.10
C VAL A 20 -6.84 4.30 2.24
N ALA A 21 -7.07 5.39 1.50
CA ALA A 21 -8.36 6.08 1.51
C ALA A 21 -9.51 5.17 1.04
N ARG A 22 -9.28 4.34 0.02
CA ARG A 22 -10.28 3.35 -0.43
C ARG A 22 -10.54 2.25 0.60
N MET A 23 -9.51 1.79 1.30
CA MET A 23 -9.67 0.82 2.40
C MET A 23 -10.46 1.44 3.55
N ALA A 24 -10.13 2.66 3.96
CA ALA A 24 -10.87 3.40 4.99
C ALA A 24 -12.33 3.63 4.59
N LYS A 25 -12.59 4.03 3.33
CA LYS A 25 -13.95 4.18 2.80
C LYS A 25 -14.73 2.87 2.82
N ARG A 26 -14.08 1.74 2.48
CA ARG A 26 -14.69 0.41 2.53
C ARG A 26 -14.94 -0.05 3.97
N GLY A 27 -14.04 0.24 4.89
CA GLY A 27 -14.20 -0.06 6.32
C GLY A 27 -15.32 0.73 6.99
N LEU A 28 -15.59 1.97 6.53
CA LEU A 28 -16.77 2.73 6.96
C LEU A 28 -18.09 2.13 6.47
N ALA A 29 -18.08 1.44 5.32
CA ALA A 29 -19.25 0.76 4.77
C ALA A 29 -19.43 -0.67 5.28
N ASP A 30 -18.46 -1.20 6.04
CA ASP A 30 -18.56 -2.49 6.74
C ASP A 30 -19.41 -2.29 8.00
N ASP A 31 -20.72 -2.24 7.79
CA ASP A 31 -21.70 -2.08 8.85
C ASP A 31 -21.74 -3.39 9.66
N ARG A 32 -21.23 -3.35 10.90
CA ARG A 32 -21.04 -4.52 11.78
C ARG A 32 -22.34 -5.29 12.09
N GLN A 33 -23.49 -4.73 11.69
CA GLN A 33 -24.82 -5.20 12.03
C GLN A 33 -25.48 -6.09 10.97
N TYR A 34 -25.14 -5.94 9.68
CA TYR A 34 -25.82 -6.68 8.59
C TYR A 34 -24.88 -7.47 7.66
N GLY A 35 -23.65 -7.71 8.11
CA GLY A 35 -22.81 -8.76 7.52
C GLY A 35 -22.29 -8.39 6.14
N GLY A 36 -21.21 -7.62 6.11
CA GLY A 36 -20.43 -7.48 4.89
C GLY A 36 -18.99 -7.20 5.25
N ARG A 37 -18.23 -8.22 5.69
CA ARG A 37 -16.77 -8.13 5.81
C ARG A 37 -16.23 -7.71 4.45
N VAL A 38 -16.01 -6.41 4.26
CA VAL A 38 -15.63 -5.90 2.94
C VAL A 38 -14.23 -6.40 2.66
N ASP A 39 -14.07 -7.22 1.64
CA ASP A 39 -12.76 -7.76 1.30
C ASP A 39 -11.81 -6.61 0.88
N GLN A 40 -10.76 -6.43 1.69
CA GLN A 40 -9.70 -5.45 1.45
C GLN A 40 -8.46 -6.10 0.83
N SER A 41 -8.46 -7.42 0.60
CA SER A 41 -7.30 -8.19 0.12
C SER A 41 -6.78 -7.67 -1.22
N ASP A 42 -7.65 -7.28 -2.14
CA ASP A 42 -7.24 -6.67 -3.42
C ASP A 42 -6.49 -5.34 -3.22
N LEU A 43 -6.98 -4.48 -2.33
CA LEU A 43 -6.35 -3.19 -2.03
C LEU A 43 -5.02 -3.39 -1.30
N GLN A 44 -4.96 -4.34 -0.36
CA GLN A 44 -3.74 -4.70 0.34
C GLN A 44 -2.67 -5.23 -0.64
N ARG A 45 -3.05 -6.13 -1.56
CA ARG A 45 -2.14 -6.64 -2.61
C ARG A 45 -1.60 -5.52 -3.50
N LYS A 46 -2.41 -4.51 -3.81
CA LYS A 46 -1.98 -3.33 -4.59
C LYS A 46 -1.01 -2.45 -3.79
N TYR A 47 -1.30 -2.22 -2.52
CA TYR A 47 -0.42 -1.50 -1.59
C TYR A 47 0.96 -2.19 -1.50
N ASP A 48 0.97 -3.50 -1.28
CA ASP A 48 2.20 -4.29 -1.16
C ASP A 48 3.01 -4.31 -2.45
N ARG A 49 2.34 -4.33 -3.61
CA ARG A 49 2.99 -4.26 -4.93
C ARG A 49 3.76 -2.95 -5.10
N VAL A 50 3.18 -1.82 -4.70
CA VAL A 50 3.85 -0.50 -4.78
C VAL A 50 5.06 -0.47 -3.85
N LEU A 51 4.94 -1.01 -2.62
CA LEU A 51 6.09 -1.13 -1.71
C LEU A 51 7.19 -2.04 -2.28
N ALA A 52 6.84 -3.14 -2.92
CA ALA A 52 7.80 -4.05 -3.55
C ALA A 52 8.52 -3.39 -4.73
N GLN A 53 7.81 -2.58 -5.53
CA GLN A 53 8.40 -1.79 -6.60
C GLN A 53 9.39 -0.74 -6.07
N ALA A 54 9.01 -0.02 -5.00
CA ALA A 54 9.87 0.96 -4.37
C ALA A 54 11.17 0.33 -3.83
N ARG A 55 11.07 -0.85 -3.19
CA ARG A 55 12.24 -1.62 -2.73
C ARG A 55 13.15 -2.02 -3.89
N LYS A 56 12.59 -2.63 -4.95
CA LYS A 56 13.35 -3.02 -6.14
C LYS A 56 14.05 -1.83 -6.81
N ARG A 57 13.42 -0.66 -6.81
CA ARG A 57 14.01 0.58 -7.34
C ARG A 57 15.20 1.04 -6.50
N GLU A 58 15.07 1.05 -5.17
CA GLU A 58 16.19 1.39 -4.29
C GLU A 58 17.34 0.38 -4.39
N GLU A 59 17.03 -0.92 -4.43
CA GLU A 59 18.04 -1.97 -4.59
C GLU A 59 18.83 -1.80 -5.90
N ARG A 60 18.14 -1.49 -7.01
CA ARG A 60 18.80 -1.19 -8.29
C ARG A 60 19.64 0.08 -8.21
N ALA A 61 19.08 1.17 -7.69
CA ALA A 61 19.80 2.44 -7.55
C ALA A 61 21.03 2.33 -6.63
N ASN A 62 21.03 1.40 -5.67
CA ASN A 62 22.17 1.13 -4.81
C ASN A 62 23.18 0.15 -5.44
N LYS A 63 22.75 -0.69 -6.37
CA LYS A 63 23.63 -1.61 -7.13
C LYS A 63 24.35 -0.90 -8.28
N ASP A 64 23.72 0.12 -8.86
CA ASP A 64 24.28 0.95 -9.93
C ASP A 64 25.22 2.06 -9.39
N LYS A 65 25.43 2.12 -8.06
CA LYS A 65 26.32 3.05 -7.36
C LYS A 65 27.58 2.34 -6.89
#